data_AF-A0A2H3D9P1-F1
#
_entry.id   AF-A0A2H3D9P1-F1
#
_cell.length_a   1.000
_cell.length_b   1.000
_cell.length_c   1.000
_cell.angle_alpha   90.00
_cell.angle_beta   90.00
_cell.angle_gamma   90.00
#
_symmetry.space_group_name_H-M   'P 1'
#
loop_
_entity.id
_entity.type
_entity.pdbx_description
1 polymer ?
#
loop_
_entity_poly.entity_id
_entity_poly.type
_entity_poly.pdbx_seq_one_letter_code
_entity_poly.pdbx_strand_id
1 'polypeptide(L)'
;MPQDFMVHVYFECTVEYFSIIWHYTNFWIKVPSDNNGHEPVILLACQDFTMPVPPLSLALTFTMQFPHNPLYFEGASYVVALNTIYPINGMDGSEVLIQSGAYAGINITSS
;
A
#
# COMPACT_ATOMS: atom_id res chain seq x y z
N MET A 1 21.85 0.77 10.54
CA MET A 1 20.95 1.94 10.56
C MET A 1 19.67 1.55 9.83
N PRO A 2 18.49 2.12 10.14
CA PRO A 2 17.29 1.84 9.36
C PRO A 2 17.54 2.12 7.87
N GLN A 3 17.16 1.18 7.01
CA GLN A 3 17.26 1.39 5.56
C GLN A 3 15.99 2.07 5.08
N ASP A 4 16.16 3.30 4.62
CA ASP A 4 15.09 4.09 4.04
C ASP A 4 14.94 3.73 2.56
N PHE A 5 13.70 3.65 2.09
CA PHE A 5 13.38 3.51 0.68
C PHE A 5 12.27 4.47 0.29
N MET A 6 12.27 4.88 -0.97
CA MET A 6 11.28 5.81 -1.50
C MET A 6 10.19 5.04 -2.25
N VAL A 7 8.95 5.44 -2.03
CA VAL A 7 7.80 4.91 -2.75
C VAL A 7 7.22 6.01 -3.62
N HIS A 8 6.96 5.66 -4.87
CA HIS A 8 6.24 6.50 -5.82
C HIS A 8 4.98 5.77 -6.25
N VAL A 9 3.82 6.40 -6.07
CA VAL A 9 2.53 5.89 -6.54
C VAL A 9 1.84 6.93 -7.38
N TYR A 10 1.38 6.53 -8.56
CA TYR A 10 0.62 7.35 -9.48
C TYR A 10 -0.76 6.73 -9.68
N PHE A 11 -1.80 7.49 -9.37
CA PHE A 11 -3.20 7.10 -9.47
C PHE A 11 -3.91 7.70 -10.69
N GLU A 12 -3.18 8.38 -11.57
CA GLU A 12 -3.70 9.02 -12.78
C GLU A 12 -4.58 8.05 -13.59
N CYS A 13 -4.12 6.82 -13.82
CA CYS A 13 -4.91 5.81 -14.52
C CYS A 13 -6.25 5.49 -13.82
N THR A 14 -6.22 5.35 -12.50
CA THR A 14 -7.40 5.04 -11.68
C THR A 14 -8.43 6.17 -11.71
N VAL A 15 -7.97 7.42 -11.67
CA VAL A 15 -8.86 8.59 -11.70
C VAL A 15 -9.35 8.88 -13.10
N GLU A 16 -8.47 8.94 -14.09
CA GLU A 16 -8.83 9.36 -15.46
C GLU A 16 -9.70 8.33 -16.19
N TYR A 17 -9.41 7.04 -16.04
CA TYR A 17 -10.14 6.01 -16.79
C TYR A 17 -11.32 5.41 -16.02
N PHE A 18 -11.28 5.44 -14.68
CA PHE A 18 -12.31 4.79 -13.85
C PHE A 18 -13.05 5.73 -12.90
N SER A 19 -12.63 7.01 -12.81
CA SER A 19 -13.23 8.00 -11.89
C SER A 19 -13.25 7.52 -10.44
N ILE A 20 -12.28 6.68 -10.05
CA ILE A 20 -12.19 6.12 -8.69
C ILE A 20 -11.36 7.07 -7.82
N ILE A 21 -11.97 7.58 -6.76
CA ILE A 21 -11.31 8.35 -5.70
C ILE A 21 -11.24 7.48 -4.45
N TRP A 22 -10.04 7.22 -3.94
CA TRP A 22 -9.86 6.39 -2.74
C TRP A 22 -10.05 7.20 -1.45
N HIS A 23 -10.56 6.51 -0.42
CA HIS A 23 -10.64 6.99 0.96
C HIS A 23 -9.36 6.68 1.72
N TYR A 24 -8.80 5.48 1.53
CA TYR A 24 -7.63 5.03 2.27
C TYR A 24 -6.63 4.37 1.33
N THR A 25 -5.35 4.60 1.61
CA THR A 25 -4.23 3.96 0.92
C THR A 25 -3.27 3.41 1.96
N ASN A 26 -3.23 2.07 2.07
CA ASN A 26 -2.38 1.36 3.01
C ASN A 26 -1.24 0.66 2.26
N PHE A 27 -0.03 0.78 2.79
CA PHE A 27 1.13 0.07 2.31
C PHE A 27 1.54 -0.95 3.35
N TRP A 28 1.60 -2.20 2.93
CA TRP A 28 1.98 -3.32 3.78
C TRP A 28 3.23 -3.96 3.24
N ILE A 29 4.04 -4.52 4.12
CA ILE A 29 4.96 -5.58 3.74
C ILE A 29 4.39 -6.91 4.20
N LYS A 30 4.47 -7.89 3.30
CA LYS A 30 4.10 -9.27 3.59
C LYS A 30 5.00 -10.21 2.82
N VAL A 31 4.96 -11.45 3.23
CA VAL A 31 5.56 -12.54 2.47
C VAL A 31 4.72 -12.82 1.22
N PRO A 32 5.34 -13.27 0.11
CA PRO A 32 4.61 -13.69 -1.08
C PRO A 32 3.62 -14.80 -0.71
N SER A 33 2.58 -14.99 -1.52
CA SER A 33 1.69 -16.16 -1.36
C SER A 33 2.52 -17.44 -1.29
N ASP A 34 2.12 -18.37 -0.43
CA ASP A 34 2.79 -19.66 -0.18
C ASP A 34 4.12 -19.62 0.60
N ASN A 35 4.35 -18.58 1.42
CA ASN A 35 5.41 -18.66 2.43
C ASN A 35 4.97 -19.43 3.69
N ASN A 36 5.92 -19.84 4.52
CA ASN A 36 5.80 -20.62 5.77
C ASN A 36 4.78 -20.10 6.83
N GLY A 37 4.15 -18.94 6.58
CA GLY A 37 3.07 -18.36 7.37
C GLY A 37 3.46 -17.75 8.72
N HIS A 38 4.75 -17.58 9.01
CA HIS A 38 5.22 -17.13 10.33
C HIS A 38 5.42 -15.62 10.42
N GLU A 39 5.71 -14.95 9.30
CA GLU A 39 6.01 -13.53 9.29
C GLU A 39 4.71 -12.71 9.30
N PRO A 40 4.50 -11.85 10.31
CA PRO A 40 3.31 -11.02 10.37
C PRO A 40 3.33 -10.01 9.23
N VAL A 41 2.14 -9.72 8.69
CA VAL A 41 1.94 -8.61 7.78
C VAL A 41 2.14 -7.30 8.57
N ILE A 42 3.01 -6.41 8.09
CA ILE A 42 3.34 -5.16 8.78
C ILE A 42 2.81 -3.98 7.97
N LEU A 43 2.05 -3.09 8.62
CA LEU A 43 1.66 -1.81 8.04
C LEU A 43 2.88 -0.88 8.02
N LEU A 44 3.26 -0.43 6.84
CA LEU A 44 4.36 0.50 6.64
C LEU A 44 3.89 1.96 6.64
N ALA A 45 2.77 2.24 5.98
CA ALA A 45 2.13 3.55 6.01
C ALA A 45 0.64 3.45 5.71
N CYS A 46 -0.12 4.40 6.23
CA CYS A 46 -1.53 4.63 5.91
C CYS A 46 -1.71 6.10 5.53
N GLN A 47 -2.43 6.34 4.44
CA GLN A 47 -2.92 7.66 4.09
C GLN A 47 -4.44 7.67 4.07
N ASP A 48 -5.01 8.66 4.74
CA ASP A 48 -6.44 8.91 4.86
C ASP A 48 -6.79 10.17 4.06
N PHE A 49 -7.66 10.01 3.08
CA PHE A 49 -8.15 11.05 2.18
C PHE A 49 -9.58 11.49 2.51
N THR A 50 -10.17 10.98 3.60
CA THR A 50 -11.51 11.34 4.10
C THR A 50 -11.49 12.60 4.98
N MET A 51 -10.31 13.01 5.47
CA MET A 51 -10.13 14.22 6.25
C MET A 51 -9.97 15.47 5.37
N PRO A 52 -10.40 16.66 5.84
CA PRO A 52 -10.39 17.85 4.99
C PRO A 52 -8.95 18.37 4.74
N VAL A 53 -8.55 18.28 3.45
CA VAL A 53 -7.49 19.03 2.71
C VAL A 53 -6.04 18.50 2.87
N PRO A 54 -5.40 18.00 1.78
CA PRO A 54 -4.89 18.78 0.63
C PRO A 54 -5.67 18.50 -0.67
N PRO A 55 -5.42 19.23 -1.80
CA PRO A 55 -5.91 18.79 -3.10
C PRO A 55 -5.52 17.33 -3.31
N LEU A 56 -6.45 16.52 -3.82
CA LEU A 56 -6.19 15.12 -4.12
C LEU A 56 -4.99 15.05 -5.06
N SER A 57 -3.83 14.67 -4.54
CA SER A 57 -2.64 14.47 -5.35
C SER A 57 -2.73 13.10 -5.97
N LEU A 58 -2.76 13.05 -7.30
CA LEU A 58 -2.71 11.79 -8.05
C LEU A 58 -1.33 11.15 -7.98
N ALA A 59 -0.32 11.86 -7.49
CA ALA A 59 1.02 11.35 -7.25
C ALA A 59 1.36 11.42 -5.76
N LEU A 60 1.70 10.28 -5.16
CA LEU A 60 2.24 10.20 -3.81
C LEU A 60 3.71 9.83 -3.89
N THR A 61 4.55 10.61 -3.21
CA THR A 61 5.95 10.27 -2.99
C THR A 61 6.26 10.46 -1.52
N PHE A 62 6.75 9.41 -0.88
CA PHE A 62 7.16 9.46 0.52
C PHE A 62 8.27 8.43 0.77
N THR A 63 9.02 8.67 1.82
CA THR A 63 10.05 7.75 2.30
C THR A 63 9.44 6.82 3.35
N MET A 64 9.74 5.54 3.25
CA MET A 64 9.42 4.53 4.24
C MET A 64 10.70 3.99 4.84
N GLN A 65 10.60 3.56 6.09
CA GLN A 65 11.68 2.83 6.73
C GLN A 65 11.34 1.34 6.72
N PHE A 66 12.30 0.53 6.33
CA PHE A 66 12.13 -0.91 6.47
C PHE A 66 12.09 -1.27 7.97
N PRO A 67 11.06 -1.97 8.46
CA PRO A 67 10.98 -2.33 9.87
C PRO A 67 12.09 -3.34 10.18
N HIS A 68 13.00 -3.00 11.09
CA HIS A 68 13.98 -3.93 11.65
C HIS A 68 13.30 -4.90 12.60
N ASN A 69 12.49 -5.80 12.03
CA ASN A 69 11.73 -6.80 12.75
C ASN A 69 12.48 -8.15 12.69
N PRO A 70 12.64 -8.87 13.81
CA PRO A 70 13.28 -10.19 13.84
C PRO A 70 12.60 -11.26 12.98
N LEU A 71 11.43 -10.96 12.41
CA LEU A 71 10.64 -11.84 11.56
C LEU A 71 10.84 -11.55 10.06
N TYR A 72 11.65 -10.55 9.69
CA TYR A 72 12.02 -10.27 8.30
C TYR A 72 13.53 -10.43 8.15
N PHE A 73 13.94 -11.22 7.17
CA PHE A 73 15.30 -11.73 7.02
C PHE A 73 15.94 -11.23 5.72
N GLU A 74 17.23 -10.94 5.81
CA GLU A 74 18.03 -10.60 4.65
C GLU A 74 18.08 -11.75 3.63
N GLY A 75 18.05 -11.41 2.34
CA GLY A 75 18.10 -12.36 1.24
C GLY A 75 16.77 -13.07 0.95
N ALA A 76 15.76 -12.90 1.81
CA ALA A 76 14.42 -13.41 1.57
C ALA A 76 13.60 -12.48 0.66
N SER A 77 12.67 -13.08 -0.08
CA SER A 77 11.77 -12.37 -0.96
C SER A 77 10.49 -11.99 -0.23
N TYR A 78 10.08 -10.72 -0.40
CA TYR A 78 8.87 -10.15 0.18
C TYR A 78 8.09 -9.42 -0.90
N VAL A 79 6.87 -8.99 -0.56
CA VAL A 79 6.09 -8.07 -1.39
C VAL A 79 5.69 -6.85 -0.58
N VAL A 80 5.83 -5.68 -1.20
CA VAL A 80 5.13 -4.48 -0.78
C VAL A 80 3.76 -4.51 -1.44
N ALA A 81 2.71 -4.48 -0.63
CA ALA A 81 1.34 -4.43 -1.07
C ALA A 81 0.78 -3.02 -0.85
N LEU A 82 0.36 -2.40 -1.94
CA LEU A 82 -0.51 -1.23 -1.91
C LEU A 82 -1.95 -1.72 -1.87
N ASN A 83 -2.71 -1.37 -0.83
CA ASN A 83 -4.14 -1.60 -0.76
C ASN A 83 -4.87 -0.26 -0.71
N THR A 84 -5.77 -0.03 -1.65
CA THR A 84 -6.64 1.15 -1.68
C THR A 84 -8.08 0.76 -1.37
N ILE A 85 -8.75 1.58 -0.58
CA ILE A 85 -10.18 1.44 -0.28
C ILE A 85 -10.89 2.62 -0.92
N TYR A 86 -11.90 2.36 -1.73
CA TYR A 86 -12.69 3.39 -2.41
C TYR A 86 -14.19 3.04 -2.40
N PRO A 87 -15.07 4.04 -2.35
CA PRO A 87 -16.50 3.84 -2.40
C PRO A 87 -16.97 3.57 -3.84
N ILE A 88 -18.01 2.75 -3.95
CA ILE A 88 -18.88 2.63 -5.13
C ILE A 88 -20.33 2.73 -4.69
N ASN A 89 -21.23 2.98 -5.66
CA ASN A 89 -22.67 2.91 -5.41
C ASN A 89 -23.15 1.46 -5.51
N GLY A 90 -23.77 0.96 -4.44
CA GLY A 90 -24.54 -0.28 -4.44
C GLY A 90 -25.79 -0.16 -5.33
N MET A 91 -26.42 -1.30 -5.61
CA MET A 91 -27.63 -1.35 -6.46
C MET A 91 -28.82 -0.57 -5.87
N ASP A 92 -28.81 -0.33 -4.56
CA ASP A 92 -29.81 0.43 -3.82
C ASP A 92 -29.38 1.89 -3.53
N GLY A 93 -28.23 2.31 -4.07
CA GLY A 93 -27.65 3.63 -3.82
C GLY A 93 -26.90 3.76 -2.49
N SER A 94 -26.78 2.68 -1.70
CA SER A 94 -25.90 2.68 -0.52
C SER A 94 -24.42 2.72 -0.92
N GLU A 95 -23.57 3.24 -0.04
CA GLU A 95 -22.12 3.17 -0.24
C GLU A 95 -21.61 1.75 0.02
N VAL A 96 -20.82 1.21 -0.92
CA VAL A 96 -20.07 -0.03 -0.77
C VAL A 96 -18.58 0.29 -0.87
N LEU A 97 -17.80 -0.12 0.13
CA LEU A 97 -16.35 0.05 0.13
C LEU A 97 -15.67 -1.14 -0.56
N ILE A 98 -14.98 -0.87 -1.65
CA ILE A 98 -14.17 -1.84 -2.38
C ILE A 98 -12.72 -1.70 -1.97
N GLN A 99 -12.08 -2.83 -1.66
CA GLN A 99 -10.63 -2.90 -1.52
C GLN A 99 -10.01 -3.39 -2.83
N SER A 100 -9.08 -2.61 -3.38
CA SER A 100 -8.21 -3.00 -4.48
C SER A 100 -6.75 -2.95 -4.03
N GLY A 101 -5.84 -3.50 -4.83
CA GLY A 101 -4.43 -3.39 -4.52
C GLY A 101 -3.49 -3.76 -5.65
N ALA A 102 -2.24 -3.36 -5.47
CA ALA A 102 -1.11 -3.69 -6.32
C ALA A 102 0.02 -4.27 -5.47
N TYR A 103 0.84 -5.13 -6.07
CA TYR A 103 1.92 -5.83 -5.38
C TYR A 103 3.23 -5.65 -6.14
N ALA A 104 4.28 -5.30 -5.42
CA ALA A 104 5.64 -5.22 -5.95
C ALA A 104 6.55 -6.15 -5.15
N GLY A 105 7.24 -7.06 -5.85
CA GLY A 105 8.25 -7.92 -5.24
C GLY A 105 9.49 -7.13 -4.83
N ILE A 106 10.03 -7.43 -3.65
CA ILE A 106 11.25 -6.83 -3.11
C ILE A 106 12.14 -7.93 -2.51
N ASN A 107 13.44 -7.68 -2.48
CA ASN A 107 14.40 -8.47 -1.70
C ASN A 107 15.07 -7.54 -0.69
N ILE A 108 15.23 -7.99 0.55
CA ILE A 108 16.01 -7.25 1.55
C ILE A 108 17.47 -7.60 1.35
N THR A 109 18.34 -6.60 1.18
CA THR A 109 19.78 -6.78 1.05
C THR A 109 20.47 -5.92 2.09
N SER A 110 21.46 -6.45 2.84
CA SER A 110 22.32 -5.58 3.64
C SER A 110 23.14 -4.68 2.71
N SER A 111 23.21 -3.41 3.08
CA SER A 111 24.13 -2.43 2.49
C SER A 111 25.42 -2.38 3.28
#